data_AF-A0A5M8FKA3-F1
#
_entry.id   AF-A0A5M8FKA3-F1
#
_cell.length_a   1.000
_cell.length_b   1.000
_cell.length_c   1.000
_cell.angle_alpha   90.00
_cell.angle_beta   90.00
_cell.angle_gamma   90.00
#
_symmetry.space_group_name_H-M   'P 1'
#
loop_
_entity.id
_entity.type
_entity.pdbx_description
1 polymer ?
#
loop_
_entity_poly.entity_id
_entity_poly.type
_entity_poly.pdbx_seq_one_letter_code
_entity_poly.pdbx_strand_id
1 'polypeptide(L)'
;MVATLLLALGLGPAITGCASGPTATPDAGLHIERISSSGFTITQTQVRSEDGTVSVRGEVARRIPQRGPIPGAVHISVLGPDGALLAETDAMPMRRNRQATAAHFYARLMLEPPAGGSIRIEHRLSGLPSFG
;
A
#
# COMPACT_ATOMS: atom_id res chain seq x y z
N MET A 1 40.21 8.56 -55.98
CA MET A 1 40.02 7.20 -55.44
C MET A 1 39.38 7.32 -54.07
N VAL A 2 38.39 6.46 -53.84
CA VAL A 2 37.35 6.50 -52.80
C VAL A 2 37.87 5.96 -51.47
N ALA A 3 37.40 6.51 -50.34
CA ALA A 3 37.09 5.73 -49.13
C ALA A 3 36.30 6.59 -48.12
N THR A 4 34.97 6.54 -48.23
CA THR A 4 34.00 7.04 -47.25
C THR A 4 33.95 6.06 -46.07
N LEU A 5 34.22 6.53 -44.84
CA LEU A 5 34.10 5.73 -43.62
C LEU A 5 32.84 6.14 -42.84
N LEU A 6 31.75 5.39 -43.01
CA LEU A 6 30.55 5.50 -42.16
C LEU A 6 30.83 4.77 -40.83
N LEU A 7 30.88 5.50 -39.72
CA LEU A 7 30.88 4.91 -38.38
C LEU A 7 29.44 4.97 -37.82
N ALA A 8 28.72 3.86 -37.95
CA ALA A 8 27.45 3.62 -37.26
C ALA A 8 27.76 3.01 -35.88
N LEU A 9 27.58 3.76 -34.79
CA LEU A 9 27.58 3.19 -33.43
C LEU A 9 26.15 3.16 -32.89
N GLY A 10 25.66 1.93 -32.76
CA GLY A 10 24.27 1.60 -32.47
C GLY A 10 23.83 1.87 -31.04
N LEU A 11 22.51 2.02 -30.96
CA LEU A 11 21.62 2.11 -29.80
C LEU A 11 21.92 1.07 -28.71
N GLY A 12 21.92 1.51 -27.46
CA GLY A 12 21.73 0.65 -26.29
C GLY A 12 20.36 0.92 -25.66
N PRO A 13 19.45 -0.07 -25.53
CA PRO A 13 18.22 0.11 -24.77
C PRO A 13 18.51 0.09 -23.26
N ALA A 14 18.12 1.15 -22.55
CA ALA A 14 18.07 1.18 -21.10
C ALA A 14 16.90 0.31 -20.62
N ILE A 15 17.23 -0.88 -20.11
CA ILE A 15 16.26 -1.82 -19.53
C ILE A 15 15.78 -1.20 -18.20
N THR A 16 14.60 -0.60 -18.22
CA THR A 16 13.96 -0.05 -17.02
C THR A 16 13.30 -1.21 -16.28
N GLY A 17 14.02 -1.83 -15.35
CA GLY A 17 13.48 -2.85 -14.46
C GLY A 17 12.61 -2.21 -13.39
N CYS A 18 11.30 -2.14 -13.60
CA CYS A 18 10.34 -1.88 -12.54
C CYS A 18 10.31 -3.10 -11.60
N ALA A 19 11.00 -3.02 -10.47
CA ALA A 19 10.94 -4.02 -9.41
C ALA A 19 9.57 -3.93 -8.71
N SER A 20 8.59 -4.67 -9.22
CA SER A 20 7.34 -4.94 -8.49
C SER A 20 7.67 -5.87 -7.33
N GLY A 21 7.64 -5.32 -6.10
CA GLY A 21 7.78 -6.09 -4.87
C GLY A 21 6.69 -7.15 -4.71
N PRO A 22 6.87 -8.15 -3.82
CA PRO A 22 5.99 -9.30 -3.73
C PRO A 22 4.54 -8.90 -3.44
N THR A 23 3.68 -9.14 -4.43
CA THR A 23 2.23 -9.01 -4.35
C THR A 23 1.70 -10.01 -3.32
N ALA A 24 1.18 -9.52 -2.21
CA ALA A 24 0.46 -10.32 -1.23
C ALA A 24 -0.65 -11.12 -1.94
N THR A 25 -0.61 -12.45 -1.82
CA THR A 25 -1.63 -13.36 -2.34
C THR A 25 -2.96 -13.08 -1.62
N PRO A 26 -4.04 -12.70 -2.34
CA PRO A 26 -5.31 -12.42 -1.72
C PRO A 26 -6.03 -13.73 -1.40
N ASP A 27 -5.99 -14.14 -0.14
CA ASP A 27 -6.74 -15.29 0.39
C ASP A 27 -8.27 -15.03 0.37
N ALA A 28 -8.67 -13.75 0.25
CA ALA A 28 -10.07 -13.31 0.34
C ALA A 28 -10.75 -13.02 -1.02
N GLY A 29 -10.10 -13.25 -2.16
CA GLY A 29 -10.66 -12.90 -3.49
C GLY A 29 -10.87 -11.40 -3.74
N LEU A 30 -10.40 -10.54 -2.83
CA LEU A 30 -10.42 -9.08 -2.95
C LEU A 30 -9.11 -8.57 -3.55
N HIS A 31 -9.21 -7.58 -4.43
CA HIS A 31 -8.04 -6.84 -4.91
C HIS A 31 -7.53 -5.88 -3.81
N ILE A 32 -6.23 -5.87 -3.52
CA ILE A 32 -5.66 -5.02 -2.47
C ILE A 32 -4.99 -3.78 -3.09
N GLU A 33 -5.54 -2.60 -2.84
CA GLU A 33 -4.98 -1.30 -3.19
C GLU A 33 -4.29 -0.67 -1.96
N ARG A 34 -3.06 -0.16 -2.13
CA ARG A 34 -2.31 0.50 -1.05
C ARG A 34 -1.96 1.93 -1.45
N ILE A 35 -2.39 2.89 -0.66
CA ILE A 35 -2.14 4.31 -0.89
C ILE A 35 -1.27 4.83 0.24
N SER A 36 -0.01 5.14 -0.08
CA SER A 36 0.97 5.62 0.90
C SER A 36 1.04 7.14 0.94
N SER A 37 1.18 7.73 2.12
CA SER A 37 1.33 9.19 2.27
C SER A 37 2.75 9.70 1.98
N SER A 38 2.93 11.02 1.99
CA SER A 38 4.26 11.65 1.96
C SER A 38 5.09 11.20 3.17
N GLY A 39 6.31 10.71 2.90
CA GLY A 39 7.26 10.28 3.94
C GLY A 39 7.04 8.88 4.54
N PHE A 40 5.91 8.23 4.26
CA PHE A 40 5.58 6.89 4.77
C PHE A 40 5.24 5.94 3.64
N THR A 41 5.31 4.64 3.90
CA THR A 41 4.93 3.59 2.98
C THR A 41 4.22 2.48 3.72
N ILE A 42 3.15 1.97 3.13
CA ILE A 42 2.53 0.72 3.57
C ILE A 42 3.34 -0.42 2.96
N THR A 43 3.91 -1.28 3.78
CA THR A 43 4.82 -2.35 3.32
C THR A 43 4.10 -3.69 3.26
N GLN A 44 3.95 -4.34 4.41
CA GLN A 44 3.29 -5.63 4.53
C GLN A 44 1.79 -5.41 4.69
N THR A 45 0.97 -6.14 3.93
CA THR A 45 -0.46 -6.21 4.21
C THR A 45 -0.96 -7.63 4.02
N GLN A 46 -1.83 -8.04 4.92
CA GLN A 46 -2.54 -9.31 4.87
C GLN A 46 -4.02 -9.02 5.08
N VAL A 47 -4.84 -9.56 4.19
CA VAL A 47 -6.30 -9.49 4.25
C VAL A 47 -6.80 -10.92 4.34
N ARG A 48 -7.63 -11.20 5.34
CA ARG A 48 -8.29 -12.49 5.52
C ARG A 48 -9.77 -12.26 5.66
N SER A 49 -10.56 -13.14 5.05
CA SER A 49 -11.99 -13.21 5.27
C SER A 49 -12.34 -14.51 5.97
N GLU A 50 -13.09 -14.42 7.05
CA GLU A 50 -13.59 -15.57 7.82
C GLU A 50 -14.89 -15.17 8.50
N ASP A 51 -15.92 -16.02 8.42
CA ASP A 51 -17.20 -15.87 9.11
C ASP A 51 -17.84 -14.46 9.01
N GLY A 52 -17.97 -13.93 7.79
CA GLY A 52 -18.55 -12.59 7.56
C GLY A 52 -17.72 -11.44 8.15
N THR A 53 -16.43 -11.66 8.39
CA THR A 53 -15.50 -10.65 8.88
C THR A 53 -14.29 -10.57 7.98
N VAL A 54 -14.01 -9.35 7.48
CA VAL A 54 -12.76 -9.03 6.80
C VAL A 54 -11.79 -8.46 7.83
N SER A 55 -10.67 -9.16 8.03
CA SER A 55 -9.58 -8.70 8.89
C SER A 55 -8.38 -8.23 8.07
N VAL A 56 -7.86 -7.06 8.43
CA VAL A 56 -6.77 -6.40 7.72
C VAL A 56 -5.63 -6.15 8.69
N ARG A 57 -4.46 -6.66 8.36
CA ARG A 57 -3.21 -6.42 9.08
C ARG A 57 -2.20 -5.82 8.15
N GLY A 58 -1.33 -4.97 8.68
CA GLY A 58 -0.18 -4.54 7.94
C GLY A 58 0.78 -3.69 8.73
N GLU A 59 1.72 -3.11 7.99
CA GLU A 59 2.76 -2.23 8.52
C GLU A 59 2.83 -0.92 7.75
N VAL A 60 3.04 0.16 8.50
CA VAL A 60 3.46 1.45 7.98
C VAL A 60 4.90 1.68 8.42
N ALA A 61 5.76 2.08 7.49
CA ALA A 61 7.14 2.44 7.77
C ALA A 61 7.45 3.83 7.19
N ARG A 62 8.45 4.49 7.76
CA ARG A 62 9.03 5.70 7.15
C ARG A 62 9.79 5.30 5.89
N ARG A 63 9.69 6.10 4.82
CA ARG A 63 10.45 5.87 3.58
C ARG A 63 11.96 5.98 3.82
N ILE A 64 12.37 6.94 4.65
CA ILE A 64 13.74 7.05 5.14
C ILE A 64 13.80 6.34 6.49
N PRO A 65 14.58 5.26 6.64
CA PRO A 65 14.65 4.49 7.88
C PRO A 65 15.11 5.36 9.06
N GLN A 66 14.16 5.73 9.92
CA GLN A 66 14.40 6.55 11.10
C GLN A 66 13.50 6.09 12.24
N ARG A 67 13.96 6.33 13.47
CA ARG A 67 13.16 6.11 14.67
C ARG A 67 12.18 7.27 14.85
N GLY A 68 11.09 7.01 15.55
CA GLY A 68 10.13 8.05 15.93
C GLY A 68 8.68 7.57 15.80
N PRO A 69 7.71 8.44 16.15
CA PRO A 69 6.31 8.15 15.92
C PRO A 69 6.00 8.03 14.43
N ILE A 70 4.96 7.28 14.11
CA ILE A 70 4.32 7.27 12.79
C ILE A 70 2.97 7.96 12.99
N PRO A 71 2.87 9.27 12.69
CA PRO A 71 1.64 10.03 12.88
C PRO A 71 0.61 9.61 11.84
N GLY A 72 -0.66 9.73 12.19
CA GLY A 72 -1.77 9.42 11.30
C GLY A 72 -2.54 8.18 11.65
N ALA A 73 -3.42 7.85 10.72
CA ALA A 73 -4.29 6.69 10.74
C ALA A 73 -4.13 5.93 9.42
N VAL A 74 -4.45 4.65 9.44
CA VAL A 74 -4.65 3.86 8.24
C VAL A 74 -6.15 3.75 8.04
N HIS A 75 -6.66 4.43 7.02
CA HIS A 75 -8.03 4.33 6.57
C HIS A 75 -8.19 3.10 5.68
N ILE A 76 -9.16 2.27 5.99
CA ILE A 76 -9.39 0.99 5.33
C ILE A 76 -10.82 1.00 4.83
N SER A 77 -10.98 0.88 3.52
CA SER A 77 -12.29 0.86 2.85
C SER A 77 -12.44 -0.39 2.01
N VAL A 78 -13.58 -1.07 2.13
CA VAL A 78 -13.98 -2.18 1.24
C VAL A 78 -14.93 -1.64 0.20
N LEU A 79 -14.59 -1.88 -1.06
CA LEU A 79 -15.33 -1.44 -2.24
C LEU A 79 -15.92 -2.66 -2.95
N GLY A 80 -17.16 -2.52 -3.41
CA GLY A 80 -17.81 -3.46 -4.32
C GLY A 80 -17.12 -3.53 -5.69
N PRO A 81 -17.49 -4.49 -6.53
CA PRO A 81 -16.96 -4.61 -7.90
C PRO A 81 -17.35 -3.42 -8.80
N ASP A 82 -18.41 -2.69 -8.45
CA ASP A 82 -18.86 -1.44 -9.06
C ASP A 82 -18.13 -0.20 -8.51
N GLY A 83 -17.25 -0.37 -7.51
CA GLY A 83 -16.58 0.71 -6.81
C GLY A 83 -17.40 1.34 -5.69
N ALA A 84 -18.59 0.83 -5.37
CA ALA A 84 -19.39 1.35 -4.26
C ALA A 84 -18.73 1.06 -2.91
N LEU A 85 -18.71 2.05 -2.02
CA LEU A 85 -18.21 1.86 -0.65
C LEU A 85 -19.19 0.98 0.15
N LEU A 86 -18.70 -0.17 0.62
CA LEU A 86 -19.51 -1.10 1.42
C LEU A 86 -19.27 -0.95 2.91
N ALA A 87 -18.01 -0.73 3.31
CA ALA A 87 -17.65 -0.43 4.69
C ALA A 87 -16.30 0.27 4.75
N GLU A 88 -16.07 0.98 5.85
CA GLU A 88 -14.80 1.62 6.15
C GLU A 88 -14.51 1.61 7.66
N THR A 89 -13.22 1.74 7.99
CA THR A 89 -12.75 1.89 9.36
C THR A 89 -11.36 2.52 9.39
N ASP A 90 -10.99 3.11 10.52
CA ASP A 90 -9.66 3.66 10.75
C ASP A 90 -8.90 2.81 11.77
N ALA A 91 -7.62 2.55 11.49
CA ALA A 91 -6.71 1.86 12.40
C ALA A 91 -5.52 2.77 12.75
N MET A 92 -5.24 2.91 14.04
CA MET A 92 -4.06 3.65 14.50
C MET A 92 -2.81 2.78 14.37
N PRO A 93 -1.76 3.21 13.66
CA PRO A 93 -0.49 2.50 13.63
C PRO A 93 0.15 2.47 15.02
N MET A 94 0.49 1.28 15.50
CA MET A 94 1.13 1.06 16.79
C MET A 94 2.51 0.43 16.61
N ARG A 95 3.52 1.08 17.18
CA ARG A 95 4.89 0.54 17.22
C ARG A 95 4.97 -0.54 18.29
N ARG A 96 5.62 -1.66 17.97
CA ARG A 96 5.88 -2.73 18.95
C ARG A 96 6.70 -2.24 20.15
N ASN A 97 7.69 -1.38 19.90
CA ASN A 97 8.53 -0.77 20.94
C ASN A 97 9.21 0.52 20.42
N ARG A 98 9.93 1.22 21.31
CA ARG A 98 10.67 2.47 20.97
C ARG A 98 11.82 2.27 19.99
N GLN A 99 12.27 1.03 19.76
CA GLN A 99 13.33 0.70 18.81
C GLN A 99 12.80 0.32 17.41
N ALA A 100 11.48 0.11 17.25
CA ALA A 100 10.89 -0.30 15.98
C ALA A 100 10.90 0.85 14.94
N THR A 101 11.26 0.56 13.70
CA THR A 101 11.23 1.52 12.57
C THR A 101 9.91 1.51 11.79
N ALA A 102 9.04 0.55 12.09
CA ALA A 102 7.70 0.39 11.54
C ALA A 102 6.64 0.35 12.67
N ALA A 103 5.39 0.60 12.29
CA ALA A 103 4.22 0.48 13.15
C ALA A 103 3.21 -0.47 12.49
N HIS A 104 2.63 -1.37 13.28
CA HIS A 104 1.61 -2.30 12.82
C HIS A 104 0.24 -1.65 12.93
N PHE A 105 -0.65 -1.97 12.01
CA PHE A 105 -2.06 -1.65 12.13
C PHE A 105 -2.89 -2.92 12.01
N TYR A 106 -4.06 -2.90 12.65
CA TYR A 106 -5.03 -3.97 12.60
C TYR A 106 -6.43 -3.41 12.58
N ALA A 107 -7.28 -3.95 11.72
CA ALA A 107 -8.70 -3.66 11.71
C ALA A 107 -9.53 -4.91 11.39
N ARG A 108 -10.81 -4.84 11.76
CA ARG A 108 -11.86 -5.79 11.39
C ARG A 108 -13.05 -5.03 10.86
N LEU A 109 -13.61 -5.49 9.76
CA LEU A 109 -14.86 -5.01 9.22
C LEU A 109 -15.85 -6.19 9.22
N MET A 110 -17.01 -6.00 9.84
CA MET A 110 -18.08 -7.01 9.87
C MET A 110 -18.90 -6.90 8.58
N LEU A 111 -18.44 -7.57 7.53
CA LEU A 111 -19.10 -7.69 6.25
C LEU A 111 -18.64 -8.97 5.55
N GLU A 112 -19.55 -9.57 4.78
CA GLU A 112 -19.19 -10.63 3.83
C GLU A 112 -18.49 -9.98 2.63
N PRO A 113 -17.25 -10.34 2.29
CA PRO A 113 -16.55 -9.69 1.20
C PRO A 113 -17.23 -9.97 -0.14
N PRO A 114 -17.53 -8.93 -0.94
CA PRO A 114 -18.09 -9.14 -2.27
C PRO A 114 -17.06 -9.83 -3.17
N ALA A 115 -17.51 -10.80 -3.96
CA ALA A 115 -16.67 -11.38 -5.01
C ALA A 115 -16.28 -10.30 -6.03
N GLY A 116 -14.99 -10.20 -6.35
CA GLY A 116 -14.49 -9.20 -7.30
C GLY A 116 -14.43 -7.78 -6.75
N GLY A 117 -14.66 -7.57 -5.46
CA GLY A 117 -14.44 -6.28 -4.82
C GLY A 117 -12.96 -5.93 -4.61
N SER A 118 -12.74 -4.78 -4.01
CA SER A 118 -11.40 -4.33 -3.64
C SER A 118 -11.35 -3.83 -2.20
N ILE A 119 -10.18 -3.87 -1.60
CA ILE A 119 -9.89 -3.27 -0.32
C ILE A 119 -8.78 -2.26 -0.49
N ARG A 120 -9.09 -1.02 -0.15
CA ARG A 120 -8.16 0.10 -0.21
C ARG A 120 -7.66 0.40 1.19
N ILE A 121 -6.34 0.43 1.32
CA ILE A 121 -5.62 0.67 2.56
C ILE A 121 -4.80 1.94 2.35
N GLU A 122 -5.22 3.02 2.98
CA GLU A 122 -4.65 4.35 2.80
C GLU A 122 -4.04 4.86 4.10
N HIS A 123 -2.80 5.30 4.08
CA HIS A 123 -2.21 6.01 5.21
C HIS A 123 -2.52 7.51 5.10
N ARG A 124 -3.17 8.08 6.13
CA ARG A 124 -3.53 9.51 6.21
C ARG A 124 -2.81 10.15 7.39
N LEU A 125 -2.08 11.24 7.15
CA LEU A 125 -1.39 11.98 8.21
C LEU A 125 -2.42 12.70 9.10
N SER A 126 -2.36 12.47 10.41
CA SER A 126 -3.11 13.23 11.40
C SER A 126 -2.35 14.53 11.67
N GLY A 127 -2.72 15.59 10.97
CA GLY A 127 -2.08 16.90 11.13
C GLY A 127 -1.44 17.43 9.85
N LEU A 128 -2.27 17.72 8.86
CA LEU A 128 -2.13 18.96 8.10
C LEU A 128 -3.47 19.71 8.26
N PRO A 129 -3.48 21.01 8.60
CA PRO A 129 -4.70 21.78 8.39
C PRO A 129 -5.07 21.66 6.91
N SER A 130 -6.33 21.35 6.63
CA SER A 130 -6.93 21.67 5.35
C SER A 130 -6.80 23.18 5.19
N PHE A 131 -5.85 23.64 4.37
CA PHE A 131 -5.85 25.02 3.92
C PHE A 131 -7.04 25.18 2.99
N GLY A 132 -8.13 25.72 3.53
CA GLY A 132 -9.18 26.37 2.75
C GLY A 132 -8.78 27.77 2.32
#